data_AF-A0A2N9EVA8-F1
#
_entry.id   AF-A0A2N9EVA8-F1
#
_cell.length_a   1.000
_cell.length_b   1.000
_cell.length_c   1.000
_cell.angle_alpha   90.00
_cell.angle_beta   90.00
_cell.angle_gamma   90.00
#
_symmetry.space_group_name_H-M   'P 1'
#
loop_
_entity.id
_entity.type
_entity.pdbx_description
1 polymer ?
#
loop_
_entity_poly.entity_id
_entity_poly.type
_entity_poly.pdbx_seq_one_letter_code
_entity_poly.pdbx_strand_id
1 'polypeptide(L)'
;MAETENKAASVVNVAFAVAGAAVAVYIVFRIAVAIYYLVSKVAFAVARAAIATFGSTSTSTTTNKKTMKAPGKNVRIFRDDFAGDPKSYFRKLRNK
;
A
#
# COMPACT_ATOMS: atom_id res chain seq x y z
N MET A 1 -59.48 -25.48 2.47
CA MET A 1 -58.19 -25.55 3.19
C MET A 1 -57.01 -25.91 2.28
N ALA A 2 -57.21 -26.53 1.11
CA ALA A 2 -56.10 -26.88 0.20
C ALA A 2 -55.41 -25.68 -0.51
N GLU A 3 -56.09 -24.55 -0.70
CA GLU A 3 -55.52 -23.39 -1.41
C GLU A 3 -54.40 -22.68 -0.63
N THR A 4 -54.48 -22.67 0.70
CA THR A 4 -53.48 -22.04 1.58
C THR A 4 -52.19 -22.83 1.65
N GLU A 5 -52.27 -24.17 1.54
CA GLU A 5 -51.09 -25.06 1.54
C GLU A 5 -50.28 -24.92 0.25
N ASN A 6 -50.95 -24.78 -0.89
CA ASN A 6 -50.29 -24.58 -2.18
C ASN A 6 -49.57 -23.22 -2.28
N LYS A 7 -50.12 -22.17 -1.65
CA LYS A 7 -49.47 -20.85 -1.56
C LYS A 7 -48.26 -20.87 -0.62
N ALA A 8 -48.33 -21.59 0.49
CA ALA A 8 -47.18 -21.74 1.38
C ALA A 8 -46.03 -22.48 0.68
N ALA A 9 -46.32 -23.54 -0.07
CA ALA A 9 -45.32 -24.28 -0.83
C ALA A 9 -44.63 -23.43 -1.91
N SER A 10 -45.37 -22.55 -2.62
CA SER A 10 -44.78 -21.69 -3.66
C SER A 10 -43.86 -20.62 -3.07
N VAL A 11 -44.24 -20.01 -1.95
CA VAL A 11 -43.42 -19.00 -1.25
C VAL A 11 -42.09 -19.60 -0.78
N VAL A 12 -42.12 -20.82 -0.25
CA VAL A 12 -40.92 -21.53 0.22
C VAL A 12 -39.96 -21.80 -0.93
N ASN A 13 -40.45 -22.27 -2.08
CA ASN A 13 -39.60 -22.50 -3.26
C ASN A 13 -38.96 -21.21 -3.78
N VAL A 14 -39.70 -20.10 -3.79
CA VAL A 14 -39.17 -18.79 -4.17
C VAL A 14 -38.09 -18.33 -3.18
N ALA A 15 -38.31 -18.49 -1.88
CA ALA A 15 -37.33 -18.12 -0.86
C ALA A 15 -36.01 -18.89 -1.01
N PHE A 16 -36.08 -20.21 -1.27
CA PHE A 16 -34.89 -21.03 -1.52
C PHE A 16 -34.18 -20.63 -2.82
N ALA A 17 -34.91 -20.31 -3.88
CA ALA A 17 -34.31 -19.85 -5.14
C ALA A 17 -33.57 -18.51 -4.98
N VAL A 18 -34.17 -17.56 -4.26
CA VAL A 18 -33.56 -16.26 -4.00
C VAL A 18 -32.33 -16.38 -3.10
N ALA A 19 -32.40 -17.18 -2.03
CA ALA A 19 -31.26 -17.45 -1.16
C ALA A 19 -30.12 -18.16 -1.92
N GLY A 20 -30.45 -19.16 -2.74
CA GLY A 20 -29.50 -19.88 -3.58
C GLY A 20 -28.79 -18.97 -4.57
N ALA A 21 -29.53 -18.06 -5.22
CA ALA A 21 -28.97 -17.08 -6.13
C ALA A 21 -28.00 -16.10 -5.42
N ALA A 22 -28.37 -15.59 -4.24
CA ALA A 22 -27.51 -14.71 -3.46
C ALA A 22 -26.18 -15.39 -3.05
N VAL A 23 -26.25 -16.66 -2.64
CA VAL A 23 -25.07 -17.46 -2.30
C VAL A 23 -24.19 -17.69 -3.54
N ALA A 24 -24.79 -18.03 -4.69
CA ALA A 24 -24.04 -18.22 -5.93
C ALA A 24 -23.32 -16.93 -6.37
N VAL A 25 -24.00 -15.78 -6.31
CA VAL A 25 -23.41 -14.47 -6.61
C VAL A 25 -22.23 -14.18 -5.68
N TYR A 26 -22.38 -14.42 -4.38
CA TYR A 26 -21.30 -14.22 -3.41
C TYR A 26 -20.09 -15.12 -3.70
N ILE A 27 -20.32 -16.40 -4.02
CA ILE A 27 -19.24 -17.35 -4.36
C ILE A 27 -18.50 -16.89 -5.61
N VAL A 28 -19.23 -16.54 -6.68
CA VAL A 28 -18.64 -16.06 -7.94
C VAL A 28 -17.82 -14.79 -7.72
N PHE A 29 -18.34 -13.83 -6.94
CA PHE A 29 -17.62 -12.61 -6.59
C PHE A 29 -16.31 -12.92 -5.84
N ARG A 30 -16.35 -13.81 -4.85
CA ARG A 30 -15.16 -14.19 -4.06
C ARG A 30 -14.10 -14.90 -4.93
N ILE A 31 -14.53 -15.77 -5.85
CA ILE A 31 -13.65 -16.42 -6.81
C ILE A 31 -13.01 -15.39 -7.75
N ALA A 32 -13.80 -14.46 -8.30
CA ALA A 32 -13.29 -13.41 -9.18
C ALA A 32 -12.25 -12.52 -8.49
N VAL A 33 -12.50 -12.12 -7.23
CA VAL A 33 -11.54 -11.36 -6.42
C VAL A 33 -10.26 -12.17 -6.19
N ALA A 34 -10.36 -13.46 -5.86
CA ALA A 34 -9.19 -14.31 -5.64
C ALA A 34 -8.33 -14.47 -6.91
N ILE A 35 -8.97 -14.67 -8.07
CA ILE A 35 -8.30 -14.74 -9.37
C ILE A 35 -7.60 -13.41 -9.67
N TYR A 36 -8.29 -12.28 -9.48
CA TYR A 36 -7.71 -10.96 -9.66
C TYR A 36 -6.45 -10.78 -8.80
N TYR A 37 -6.52 -11.07 -7.50
CA TYR A 37 -5.37 -10.99 -6.60
C TYR A 37 -4.20 -11.88 -7.04
N LEU A 38 -4.47 -13.08 -7.55
CA LEU A 38 -3.43 -14.00 -8.03
C LEU A 38 -2.70 -13.41 -9.25
N VAL A 39 -3.43 -12.85 -10.22
CA VAL A 39 -2.87 -12.19 -11.40
C VAL A 39 -2.10 -10.93 -11.01
N SER A 40 -2.64 -10.11 -10.10
CA SER A 40 -1.98 -8.87 -9.65
C SER A 40 -0.65 -9.12 -8.94
N LYS A 41 -0.48 -10.23 -8.19
CA LYS A 41 0.80 -10.57 -7.56
C LYS A 41 1.92 -10.78 -8.57
N VAL A 42 1.63 -11.41 -9.70
CA VAL A 42 2.60 -11.65 -10.77
C VAL A 42 2.96 -10.34 -11.46
N ALA A 43 1.97 -9.50 -11.77
CA ALA A 43 2.20 -8.20 -12.39
C ALA A 43 3.05 -7.26 -11.50
N PHE A 44 2.79 -7.24 -10.18
CA PHE A 44 3.59 -6.45 -9.23
C PHE A 44 5.03 -6.94 -9.09
N ALA A 45 5.29 -8.24 -9.22
CA ALA A 45 6.65 -8.79 -9.17
C ALA A 45 7.50 -8.33 -10.36
N VAL A 46 6.92 -8.33 -11.57
CA VAL A 46 7.61 -7.87 -12.78
C VAL A 46 7.84 -6.35 -12.76
N ALA A 47 6.85 -5.57 -12.30
CA ALA A 47 7.01 -4.13 -12.14
C ALA A 47 8.12 -3.77 -11.12
N ARG A 48 8.24 -4.52 -10.01
CA ARG A 48 9.34 -4.33 -9.04
C ARG A 48 10.70 -4.71 -9.60
N ALA A 49 10.78 -5.79 -10.39
CA ALA A 49 12.02 -6.19 -11.03
C ALA A 49 12.48 -5.16 -12.10
N ALA A 50 11.55 -4.60 -12.88
CA ALA A 50 11.86 -3.57 -13.87
C ALA A 50 12.36 -2.25 -13.23
N ILE A 51 11.80 -1.86 -12.07
CA ILE A 51 12.30 -0.70 -11.30
C ILE A 51 13.71 -0.96 -10.76
N ALA A 52 14.04 -2.19 -10.34
CA ALA A 52 15.40 -2.52 -9.89
C ALA A 52 16.44 -2.43 -11.02
N THR A 53 16.04 -2.68 -12.27
CA THR A 53 16.95 -2.70 -13.43
C THR A 53 17.06 -1.35 -14.14
N PHE A 54 16.01 -0.51 -14.13
CA PHE A 54 15.99 0.78 -14.87
C PHE A 54 15.62 2.01 -14.02
N GLY A 55 15.07 1.82 -12.83
CA GLY A 55 14.65 2.90 -11.96
C GLY A 55 15.78 3.38 -11.06
N SER A 56 16.44 4.47 -11.46
CA SER A 56 16.84 5.50 -10.48
C SER A 56 15.56 6.13 -9.90
N THR A 57 14.73 5.32 -9.25
CA THR A 57 13.81 5.84 -8.27
C THR A 57 14.71 6.29 -7.15
N SER A 58 14.87 7.62 -7.04
CA SER A 58 15.15 8.29 -5.79
C SER A 58 14.09 7.83 -4.81
N THR A 59 14.31 6.63 -4.27
CA THR A 59 13.75 6.17 -3.03
C THR A 59 14.25 7.23 -2.09
N SER A 60 13.41 8.24 -1.84
CA SER A 60 13.49 9.02 -0.63
C SER A 60 13.21 8.02 0.48
N THR A 61 14.20 7.16 0.75
CA THR A 61 14.52 6.83 2.11
C THR A 61 14.71 8.20 2.73
N THR A 62 13.65 8.69 3.36
CA THR A 62 13.71 9.54 4.53
C THR A 62 14.57 8.78 5.54
N THR A 63 15.86 8.69 5.23
CA THR A 63 16.92 8.48 6.18
C THR A 63 16.64 9.61 7.15
N ASN A 64 16.16 9.24 8.33
CA ASN A 64 15.95 10.12 9.46
C ASN A 64 17.33 10.65 9.88
N LYS A 65 17.98 11.42 9.00
CA LYS A 65 19.31 11.95 9.18
C LYS A 65 19.19 12.92 10.33
N LYS A 66 19.86 12.60 11.42
CA LYS A 66 19.77 13.36 12.66
C LYS A 66 20.24 14.78 12.36
N THR A 67 19.35 15.76 12.49
CA THR A 67 19.72 17.17 12.37
C THR A 67 20.18 17.70 13.72
N MET A 68 21.10 18.66 13.72
CA MET A 68 21.53 19.37 14.92
C MET A 68 21.56 20.88 14.68
N LYS A 69 21.60 21.66 15.77
CA LYS A 69 21.88 23.10 15.69
C LYS A 69 23.32 23.29 15.22
N ALA A 70 23.50 24.14 14.22
CA ALA A 70 24.79 24.38 13.61
C ALA A 70 25.68 25.22 14.56
N PRO A 71 26.87 24.74 14.97
CA PRO A 71 27.75 25.52 15.82
C PRO A 71 28.11 26.86 15.15
N GLY A 72 27.85 27.98 15.83
CA GLY A 72 28.13 29.32 15.29
C GLY A 72 27.17 29.81 14.19
N LYS A 73 26.05 29.13 13.93
CA LYS A 73 24.96 29.62 13.05
C LYS A 73 23.58 29.28 13.61
N ASN A 74 22.60 30.14 13.37
CA ASN A 74 21.20 29.91 13.79
C ASN A 74 20.40 28.98 12.85
N VAL A 75 21.07 28.11 12.08
CA VAL A 75 20.44 27.15 11.18
C VAL A 75 20.57 25.72 11.71
N ARG A 76 19.80 24.78 11.16
CA ARG A 76 19.96 23.34 11.42
C ARG A 76 20.77 22.72 10.28
N ILE A 77 21.69 21.81 10.63
CA ILE A 77 22.52 21.06 9.68
C ILE A 77 22.41 19.57 9.97
N PHE A 78 22.76 18.73 9.00
CA PHE A 78 22.87 17.29 9.22
C PHE A 78 24.05 16.99 10.13
N ARG A 79 23.82 16.13 11.12
CA ARG A 79 24.86 15.71 12.07
C ARG A 79 25.99 14.96 11.39
N ASP A 80 25.64 14.12 10.41
CA ASP A 80 26.60 13.26 9.71
C ASP A 80 27.57 14.08 8.85
N ASP A 81 27.05 15.08 8.13
CA ASP A 81 27.88 15.98 7.32
C ASP A 81 28.86 16.79 8.18
N PHE A 82 28.43 17.22 9.38
CA PHE A 82 29.30 17.90 10.34
C PHE A 82 30.33 16.96 10.97
N ALA A 83 29.93 15.73 11.28
CA ALA A 83 30.83 14.73 11.88
C ALA A 83 31.90 14.24 10.90
N GLY A 84 31.57 14.16 9.60
CA GLY A 84 32.50 13.75 8.55
C GLY A 84 33.60 14.78 8.28
N ASP A 85 33.29 16.08 8.31
CA ASP A 85 34.31 17.13 8.11
C ASP A 85 33.99 18.42 8.91
N PRO A 86 34.26 18.42 10.23
CA PRO A 86 34.03 19.61 11.05
C PRO A 86 34.99 20.75 10.69
N LYS A 87 36.20 20.43 10.20
CA LYS A 87 37.23 21.42 9.87
C LYS A 87 36.80 22.30 8.68
N SER A 88 36.25 21.69 7.64
CA SER A 88 35.70 22.43 6.50
C SER A 88 34.49 23.27 6.88
N TYR A 89 33.64 22.79 7.79
CA TYR A 89 32.52 23.58 8.33
C TYR A 89 33.03 24.87 8.99
N PHE A 90 33.99 24.78 9.91
CA PHE A 90 34.52 25.98 10.58
C PHE A 90 35.36 26.87 9.66
N ARG A 91 36.08 26.31 8.68
CA ARG A 91 36.79 27.11 7.66
C ARG A 91 35.81 27.95 6.84
N LYS A 92 34.69 27.36 6.40
CA LYS A 92 33.62 28.08 5.71
C LYS A 92 32.92 29.09 6.63
N LEU A 93 32.85 28.82 7.93
CA LEU A 93 32.28 29.74 8.92
C LEU A 93 33.15 30.98 9.10
N ARG A 94 34.49 30.83 9.11
CA ARG A 94 35.45 31.93 9.30
C ARG A 94 35.58 32.82 8.06
N ASN A 95 35.37 32.25 6.87
CA ASN A 95 35.45 32.97 5.61
C ASN A 95 34.13 33.66 5.23
N LYS A 96 33.21 33.82 6.17
CA LYS A 96 31.88 34.38 5.98
C LYS A 96 31.69 35.57 6.92
#